data_AF-A0A4R4XV39-F1
#
_entry.id   AF-A0A4R4XV39-F1
#
_cell.length_a   1.000
_cell.length_b   1.000
_cell.length_c   1.000
_cell.angle_alpha   90.00
_cell.angle_beta   90.00
_cell.angle_gamma   90.00
#
_symmetry.space_group_name_H-M   'P 1'
#
loop_
_entity.id
_entity.type
_entity.pdbx_description
1 polymer ?
#
loop_
_entity_poly.entity_id
_entity_poly.type
_entity_poly.pdbx_seq_one_letter_code
_entity_poly.pdbx_strand_id
1 'polypeptide(L)'
;MVVAGSDLGGHVMADDVRGEGSAAGGAVRVTVGADGKVDELHLEPLLLGSGVAAIAAAVREAVNAAHDDAARKPDHAMQAFETELDKLSDGFERAIEKVTRNLAEAQKRLEQ
;
A
#
# COMPACT_ATOMS: atom_id res chain seq x y z
N MET A 1 -19.74 36.91 3.55
CA MET A 1 -20.76 35.84 3.49
C MET A 1 -20.81 35.31 2.06
N VAL A 2 -20.10 34.22 1.82
CA VAL A 2 -20.27 33.30 0.68
C VAL A 2 -19.67 31.98 1.14
N VAL A 3 -20.47 30.93 1.03
CA VAL A 3 -20.14 29.55 1.38
C VAL A 3 -19.39 28.95 0.19
N ALA A 4 -18.25 28.32 0.44
CA ALA A 4 -17.67 27.35 -0.48
C ALA A 4 -17.05 26.23 0.35
N GLY A 5 -17.79 25.14 0.47
CA GLY A 5 -17.22 23.87 0.87
C GLY A 5 -16.22 23.42 -0.18
N SER A 6 -15.16 22.76 0.25
CA SER A 6 -14.40 21.84 -0.58
C SER A 6 -13.89 20.76 0.34
N ASP A 7 -14.66 19.68 0.36
CA ASP A 7 -14.19 18.33 0.63
C ASP A 7 -12.83 18.12 -0.04
N LEU A 8 -11.81 17.85 0.76
CA LEU A 8 -10.73 16.98 0.37
C LEU A 8 -10.40 16.10 1.58
N GLY A 9 -11.38 15.25 1.91
CA GLY A 9 -11.10 14.02 2.64
C GLY A 9 -10.12 13.19 1.80
N GLY A 10 -8.88 13.10 2.29
CA GLY A 10 -7.89 12.15 1.78
C GLY A 10 -8.36 10.72 2.07
N HIS A 11 -9.14 10.17 1.15
CA HIS A 11 -9.32 8.72 1.03
C HIS A 11 -8.05 8.12 0.42
N VAL A 12 -6.99 7.98 1.22
CA VAL A 12 -5.96 6.97 0.99
C VAL A 12 -6.42 5.71 1.72
N MET A 13 -7.42 5.04 1.15
CA MET A 13 -8.09 3.90 1.78
C MET A 13 -8.09 2.73 0.79
N ALA A 14 -7.21 1.77 1.00
CA ALA A 14 -7.25 0.39 0.48
C ALA A 14 -7.11 0.11 -1.05
N ASP A 15 -6.98 1.13 -1.90
CA ASP A 15 -6.88 0.94 -3.38
C ASP A 15 -5.42 0.73 -3.90
N ASP A 16 -4.43 0.78 -3.00
CA ASP A 16 -3.02 1.00 -3.38
C ASP A 16 -2.18 -0.28 -3.64
N VAL A 17 -2.72 -1.48 -3.40
CA VAL A 17 -1.99 -2.71 -3.72
C VAL A 17 -2.38 -3.18 -5.11
N ARG A 18 -1.80 -2.54 -6.12
CA ARG A 18 -1.85 -3.00 -7.50
C ARG A 18 -0.54 -3.68 -7.86
N GLY A 19 -0.61 -4.91 -8.38
CA GLY A 19 0.53 -5.58 -8.99
C GLY A 19 0.66 -5.18 -10.45
N GLU A 20 1.87 -4.92 -10.90
CA GLU A 20 2.14 -4.54 -12.29
C GLU A 20 3.04 -5.56 -12.97
N GLY A 21 2.71 -5.91 -14.20
CA GLY A 21 3.46 -6.87 -15.01
C GLY A 21 3.55 -6.44 -16.46
N SER A 22 4.68 -6.75 -17.10
CA SER A 22 4.88 -6.47 -18.52
C SER A 22 5.65 -7.59 -19.21
N ALA A 23 5.41 -7.75 -20.50
CA ALA A 23 6.08 -8.76 -21.33
C ALA A 23 6.33 -8.23 -22.76
N ALA A 24 7.12 -8.97 -23.53
CA ALA A 24 7.46 -8.65 -24.92
C ALA A 24 7.99 -7.20 -25.09
N GLY A 25 8.86 -6.76 -24.16
CA GLY A 25 9.43 -5.40 -24.18
C GLY A 25 8.43 -4.29 -23.86
N GLY A 26 7.33 -4.61 -23.17
CA GLY A 26 6.28 -3.65 -22.80
C GLY A 26 5.10 -3.61 -23.76
N ALA A 27 5.10 -4.48 -24.78
CA ALA A 27 3.98 -4.62 -25.72
C ALA A 27 2.75 -5.28 -25.07
N VAL A 28 2.92 -5.98 -23.95
CA VAL A 28 1.83 -6.38 -23.05
C VAL A 28 2.07 -5.74 -21.70
N ARG A 29 1.05 -5.09 -21.13
CA ARG A 29 1.03 -4.59 -19.75
C ARG A 29 -0.22 -5.07 -19.05
N VAL A 30 -0.08 -5.49 -17.79
CA VAL A 30 -1.16 -5.97 -16.95
C VAL A 30 -1.08 -5.33 -15.58
N THR A 31 -2.23 -4.90 -15.09
CA THR A 31 -2.42 -4.44 -13.71
C THR A 31 -3.39 -5.39 -13.02
N VAL A 32 -3.01 -5.89 -11.84
CA VAL A 32 -3.89 -6.70 -10.99
C VAL A 32 -4.22 -5.96 -9.71
N GLY A 33 -5.50 -5.98 -9.33
CA GLY A 33 -5.98 -5.39 -8.10
C GLY A 33 -5.66 -6.24 -6.87
N ALA A 34 -5.89 -5.69 -5.69
CA ALA A 34 -5.66 -6.36 -4.41
C ALA A 34 -6.55 -7.61 -4.21
N ASP A 35 -7.65 -7.73 -4.96
CA ASP A 35 -8.52 -8.91 -4.98
C ASP A 35 -8.00 -10.04 -5.87
N GLY A 36 -6.84 -9.84 -6.51
CA GLY A 36 -6.18 -10.78 -7.40
C GLY A 36 -6.76 -10.82 -8.82
N LYS A 37 -7.73 -9.96 -9.16
CA LYS A 37 -8.27 -9.86 -10.51
C LYS A 37 -7.46 -8.91 -11.37
N VAL A 38 -7.59 -9.07 -12.69
CA VAL A 38 -7.02 -8.14 -13.67
C VAL A 38 -7.92 -6.91 -13.76
N ASP A 39 -7.34 -5.75 -13.44
CA ASP A 39 -8.02 -4.45 -13.58
C ASP A 39 -7.83 -3.90 -14.99
N GLU A 40 -6.62 -4.06 -15.55
CA GLU A 40 -6.25 -3.55 -16.86
C GLU A 40 -5.34 -4.51 -17.61
N LEU A 41 -5.62 -4.71 -18.90
CA LEU A 41 -4.77 -5.43 -19.84
C LEU A 41 -4.62 -4.57 -21.10
N HIS A 42 -3.39 -4.13 -21.35
CA HIS A 42 -3.05 -3.37 -22.54
C HIS A 42 -2.19 -4.20 -23.48
N LEU A 43 -2.56 -4.19 -24.77
CA LEU A 43 -1.89 -4.90 -25.84
C LEU A 43 -1.53 -3.89 -26.94
N GLU A 44 -0.24 -3.75 -27.22
CA GLU A 44 0.21 -2.92 -28.33
C GLU A 44 -0.19 -3.54 -29.67
N PRO A 45 -0.73 -2.76 -30.63
CA PRO A 45 -1.23 -3.27 -31.91
C PRO A 45 -0.19 -4.07 -32.71
N LEU A 46 1.09 -3.74 -32.56
CA LEU A 46 2.20 -4.42 -33.24
C LEU A 46 2.31 -5.90 -32.84
N LEU A 47 1.88 -6.26 -31.64
CA LEU A 47 1.90 -7.63 -31.12
C LEU A 47 0.87 -8.53 -31.81
N LEU A 48 -0.19 -7.95 -32.40
CA LEU A 48 -1.21 -8.71 -33.13
C LEU A 48 -0.65 -9.37 -34.40
N GLY A 49 0.42 -8.81 -34.98
CA GLY A 49 1.14 -9.38 -36.11
C GLY A 49 2.05 -10.57 -35.75
N SER A 50 2.30 -10.82 -34.47
CA SER A 50 3.23 -11.85 -33.98
C SER A 50 2.65 -13.27 -33.98
N GLY A 51 1.35 -13.40 -34.19
CA GLY A 51 0.63 -14.67 -34.16
C GLY A 51 0.13 -15.08 -32.77
N VAL A 52 -0.96 -15.86 -32.74
CA VAL A 52 -1.72 -16.18 -31.52
C VAL A 52 -0.87 -16.82 -30.42
N ALA A 53 0.06 -17.71 -30.78
CA ALA A 53 0.91 -18.39 -29.81
C ALA A 53 1.85 -17.42 -29.07
N ALA A 54 2.42 -16.45 -29.79
CA ALA A 54 3.30 -15.45 -29.19
C ALA A 54 2.51 -14.50 -28.27
N ILE A 55 1.31 -14.09 -28.68
CA ILE A 55 0.41 -13.26 -27.88
C ILE A 55 0.03 -13.98 -26.59
N ALA A 56 -0.38 -15.24 -26.67
CA ALA A 56 -0.74 -16.02 -25.49
C ALA A 56 0.43 -16.18 -24.51
N ALA A 57 1.64 -16.41 -25.02
CA ALA A 57 2.84 -16.51 -24.19
C ALA A 57 3.15 -15.18 -23.47
N ALA A 58 3.10 -14.06 -24.19
CA ALA A 58 3.35 -12.73 -23.64
C ALA A 58 2.28 -12.33 -22.61
N VAL A 59 1.01 -12.63 -22.87
CA VAL A 59 -0.07 -12.38 -21.91
C VAL A 59 0.13 -13.18 -20.63
N ARG A 60 0.43 -14.48 -20.74
CA ARG A 60 0.71 -15.32 -19.57
C ARG A 60 1.88 -14.77 -18.75
N GLU A 61 2.95 -14.36 -19.41
CA GLU A 61 4.13 -13.78 -18.76
C GLU A 61 3.79 -12.50 -18.01
N ALA A 62 3.09 -11.56 -18.65
CA ALA A 62 2.71 -10.29 -18.03
C ALA A 62 1.75 -10.49 -16.85
N VAL A 63 0.77 -11.40 -16.95
CA VAL A 63 -0.16 -11.70 -15.86
C VAL A 63 0.57 -12.29 -14.66
N ASN A 64 1.43 -13.29 -14.89
CA ASN A 64 2.21 -13.89 -13.80
C ASN A 64 3.12 -12.86 -13.13
N ALA A 65 3.79 -12.00 -13.92
CA ALA A 65 4.61 -10.92 -13.38
C ALA A 65 3.81 -9.94 -12.52
N ALA A 66 2.58 -9.62 -12.93
CA ALA A 66 1.69 -8.74 -12.16
C ALA A 66 1.26 -9.39 -10.85
N HIS A 67 0.92 -10.69 -10.84
CA HIS A 67 0.60 -11.42 -9.62
C HIS A 67 1.82 -11.59 -8.70
N ASP A 68 3.00 -11.87 -9.24
CA ASP A 68 4.24 -11.95 -8.46
C ASP A 68 4.59 -10.59 -7.83
N ASP A 69 4.32 -9.49 -8.54
CA ASP A 69 4.49 -8.14 -8.01
C ASP A 69 3.46 -7.81 -6.93
N ALA A 70 2.19 -8.15 -7.15
CA ALA A 70 1.15 -8.04 -6.13
C ALA A 70 1.50 -8.87 -4.90
N ALA A 71 2.03 -10.09 -5.04
CA ALA A 71 2.38 -10.97 -3.92
C ALA A 71 3.60 -10.49 -3.12
N ARG A 72 4.50 -9.69 -3.72
CA ARG A 72 5.63 -9.05 -3.02
C ARG A 72 5.22 -7.83 -2.19
N LYS A 73 4.09 -7.19 -2.51
CA LYS A 73 3.58 -5.97 -1.86
C LYS A 73 2.88 -6.17 -0.49
N PRO A 74 2.15 -7.27 -0.16
CA PRO A 74 1.52 -7.46 1.14
C PRO A 74 2.51 -7.51 2.31
N ASP A 75 3.77 -7.88 2.07
CA ASP A 75 4.82 -7.83 3.10
C ASP A 75 5.14 -6.39 3.54
N HIS A 76 5.01 -5.41 2.64
CA HIS A 76 5.29 -4.02 2.99
C HIS A 76 4.20 -3.36 3.83
N ALA A 77 2.93 -3.73 3.64
CA ALA A 77 1.82 -3.20 4.42
C ALA A 77 1.85 -3.72 5.87
N MET A 78 2.15 -5.01 6.07
CA MET A 78 2.29 -5.60 7.39
C MET A 78 3.53 -5.06 8.12
N GLN A 79 4.68 -4.94 7.44
CA GLN A 79 5.90 -4.35 8.02
C GLN A 79 5.72 -2.88 8.40
N ALA A 80 5.01 -2.10 7.58
CA ALA A 80 4.69 -0.70 7.91
C ALA A 80 3.78 -0.61 9.13
N PHE A 81 2.80 -1.51 9.24
CA PHE A 81 1.90 -1.58 10.40
C PHE A 81 2.62 -2.01 11.69
N GLU A 82 3.51 -3.00 11.63
CA GLU A 82 4.36 -3.41 12.75
C GLU A 82 5.27 -2.27 13.22
N THR A 83 5.89 -1.55 12.29
CA THR A 83 6.72 -0.37 12.59
C THR A 83 5.92 0.75 13.27
N GLU A 84 4.65 0.93 12.88
CA GLU A 84 3.74 1.91 13.50
C GLU A 84 3.35 1.48 14.92
N LEU A 85 3.10 0.18 15.14
CA LEU A 85 2.81 -0.39 16.46
C LEU A 85 3.97 -0.21 17.45
N ASP A 86 5.20 -0.47 17.01
CA ASP A 86 6.40 -0.30 17.83
C ASP A 86 6.56 1.16 18.29
N LYS A 87 6.39 2.12 17.39
CA LYS A 87 6.44 3.56 17.72
C LYS A 87 5.34 3.96 18.70
N LEU A 88 4.15 3.38 18.58
CA LEU A 88 3.04 3.64 19.49
C LEU A 88 3.34 3.10 20.89
N SER A 89 3.87 1.87 20.98
CA SER A 89 4.28 1.25 22.24
C SER A 89 5.35 2.09 22.95
N ASP A 90 6.38 2.49 22.21
CA ASP A 90 7.44 3.38 22.71
C ASP A 90 6.92 4.75 23.17
N GLY A 91 5.87 5.27 22.51
CA GLY A 91 5.21 6.52 22.90
C GLY A 91 4.41 6.36 24.20
N PHE A 92 3.73 5.22 24.34
CA PHE A 92 2.91 4.90 25.50
C PHE A 92 3.76 4.73 26.76
N GLU A 93 4.89 4.03 26.64
CA GLU A 93 5.83 3.80 27.75
C GLU A 93 6.42 5.12 28.25
N ARG A 94 6.85 5.99 27.33
CA ARG A 94 7.32 7.35 27.67
C ARG A 94 6.25 8.22 28.31
N ALA A 95 4.99 8.08 27.87
CA ALA A 95 3.88 8.82 28.46
C ALA A 95 3.59 8.38 29.91
N ILE A 96 3.60 7.06 30.18
CA ILE A 96 3.43 6.50 31.54
C ILE A 96 4.56 6.95 32.47
N GLU A 97 5.80 6.94 31.98
CA GLU A 97 6.95 7.38 32.76
C GLU A 97 6.84 8.87 33.13
N LYS A 98 6.32 9.70 32.22
CA LYS A 98 6.10 11.13 32.47
C LYS A 98 4.96 11.37 33.46
N VAL A 99 3.88 10.59 33.39
CA VAL A 99 2.74 10.68 34.32
C VAL A 99 3.15 10.27 35.73
N THR A 100 3.89 9.18 35.90
CA THR A 100 4.37 8.73 37.21
C THR A 100 5.32 9.75 37.84
N ARG A 101 6.21 10.36 37.05
CA ARG A 101 7.11 11.42 37.52
C ARG A 101 6.36 12.67 37.97
N ASN A 102 5.40 13.14 37.16
CA ASN A 102 4.57 14.29 37.51
C ASN A 102 3.71 14.03 38.75
N LEU A 103 3.21 12.81 38.92
CA LEU A 103 2.40 12.42 40.08
C LEU A 103 3.24 12.41 41.37
N ALA A 104 4.48 11.90 41.31
CA ALA A 104 5.41 11.92 42.43
C ALA A 104 5.80 13.36 42.83
N GLU A 105 5.99 14.25 41.85
CA GLU A 105 6.26 15.67 42.11
C GLU A 105 5.05 16.40 42.72
N ALA A 106 3.83 16.06 42.28
CA ALA A 106 2.60 16.64 42.83
C ALA A 106 2.34 16.18 44.27
N GLN A 107 2.55 14.90 44.60
CA GLN A 107 2.43 14.38 45.96
C GLN A 107 3.41 15.08 46.92
N LYS A 108 4.67 15.23 46.50
CA LYS A 108 5.70 15.91 47.30
C LYS A 108 5.38 17.39 47.58
N ARG A 109 4.57 18.04 46.73
CA ARG A 109 4.09 19.43 46.94
C ARG A 109 2.86 19.52 47.85
N LEU A 110 2.11 18.44 48.02
CA LEU A 110 0.95 18.37 48.92
C LEU A 110 1.34 17.98 50.34
N GLU A 111 2.52 17.39 50.53
CA GLU A 111 3.09 17.01 51.84
C GLU A 111 3.99 18.09 52.48
N GLN A 112 4.10 19.27 51.84
CA GLN A 112 4.74 20.48 52.41
C GLN A 112 3.68 21.52 52.77
#